data_AF-A0A814MFL3-F1
#
_entry.id   AF-A0A814MFL3-F1
#
_cell.length_a   1.000
_cell.length_b   1.000
_cell.length_c   1.000
_cell.angle_alpha   90.00
_cell.angle_beta   90.00
_cell.angle_gamma   90.00
#
_symmetry.space_group_name_H-M   'P 1'
#
loop_
_entity.id
_entity.type
_entity.pdbx_description
1 polymer ?
#
loop_
_entity_poly.entity_id
_entity_poly.type
_entity_poly.pdbx_seq_one_letter_code
_entity_poly.pdbx_strand_id
1 'polypeptide(L)'
;MIVKIKYLADKQVLENVVILHNFENQFLPTALRKFFSKIEAPNERNSYLTFLLEKFSKRFCSCNPQLGLNEDAVYILCFSLILLSVDLSSPAVKNKMSKREFIKNTRNALPDLNPDFTGHLYDNIYLNGSVASKSRIDEEFL
;
A
#
# COMPACT_ATOMS: atom_id res chain seq x y z
N MET A 1 15.71 -3.99 -22.01
CA MET A 1 14.27 -4.26 -22.18
C MET A 1 13.71 -4.80 -20.87
N ILE A 2 13.14 -3.93 -20.03
CA ILE A 2 12.34 -4.38 -18.88
C ILE A 2 10.98 -4.71 -19.47
N VAL A 3 10.63 -5.99 -19.50
CA VAL A 3 9.32 -6.47 -19.95
C VAL A 3 8.29 -5.91 -18.96
N LYS A 4 7.63 -4.81 -19.32
CA LYS A 4 6.39 -4.39 -18.67
C LYS A 4 5.37 -5.50 -18.95
N ILE A 5 4.94 -6.20 -17.91
CA ILE A 5 4.00 -7.31 -18.03
C ILE A 5 2.65 -6.72 -18.41
N LYS A 6 2.36 -6.70 -19.71
CA LYS A 6 1.18 -6.08 -20.32
C LYS A 6 -0.05 -7.00 -20.35
N TYR A 7 -0.14 -7.95 -19.42
CA TYR A 7 -1.20 -8.95 -19.37
C TYR A 7 -1.76 -9.04 -17.95
N LEU A 8 -2.67 -8.13 -17.61
CA LEU A 8 -3.43 -8.16 -16.34
C LEU A 8 -4.93 -8.27 -16.59
N ALA A 9 -5.31 -9.20 -17.47
CA ALA A 9 -6.70 -9.61 -17.66
C ALA A 9 -7.05 -10.91 -16.89
N ASP A 10 -6.06 -11.68 -16.43
CA ASP A 10 -6.28 -12.95 -15.73
C ASP A 10 -5.89 -12.84 -14.25
N LYS A 11 -6.90 -12.99 -13.39
CA LYS A 11 -6.78 -12.97 -11.93
C LYS A 11 -5.80 -14.02 -11.42
N GLN A 12 -5.76 -15.23 -12.01
CA GLN A 12 -4.85 -16.30 -11.57
C GLN A 12 -3.38 -15.99 -11.87
N VAL A 13 -3.10 -15.38 -13.03
CA VAL A 13 -1.74 -14.97 -13.40
C VAL A 13 -1.23 -13.90 -12.43
N LEU A 14 -2.08 -12.94 -12.09
CA LEU A 14 -1.75 -11.90 -11.12
C LEU A 14 -1.50 -12.47 -9.72
N GLU A 15 -2.33 -13.40 -9.24
CA GLU A 15 -2.10 -14.08 -7.96
C GLU A 15 -0.72 -14.74 -7.91
N ASN A 16 -0.35 -15.46 -8.97
CA ASN A 16 0.96 -16.09 -9.07
C ASN A 16 2.09 -15.05 -9.07
N VAL A 17 1.93 -13.93 -9.78
CA VAL A 17 2.92 -12.85 -9.77
C VAL A 17 3.11 -12.27 -8.37
N VAL A 18 2.03 -12.06 -7.61
CA VAL A 18 2.13 -11.56 -6.23
C VAL A 18 2.86 -12.55 -5.33
N ILE A 19 2.51 -13.84 -5.41
CA ILE A 19 3.14 -14.91 -4.61
C ILE A 19 4.63 -15.07 -4.92
N LEU A 20 5.05 -14.81 -6.16
CA LEU A 20 6.47 -14.89 -6.54
C LEU A 20 7.32 -13.72 -6.01
N HIS A 21 6.71 -12.65 -5.50
CA HIS A 21 7.47 -11.55 -4.93
C HIS A 21 8.02 -11.90 -3.54
N ASN A 22 9.30 -11.63 -3.32
CA ASN A 22 9.91 -11.67 -1.99
C ASN A 22 9.91 -10.26 -1.37
N PHE A 23 9.24 -10.13 -0.22
CA PHE A 23 9.16 -8.92 0.60
C PHE A 23 9.90 -9.05 1.93
N GLU A 24 10.69 -10.10 2.13
CA GLU A 24 11.53 -10.28 3.33
C GLU A 24 12.40 -9.06 3.57
N ASN A 25 12.48 -8.63 4.83
CA ASN A 25 13.30 -7.51 5.29
C ASN A 25 12.97 -6.17 4.61
N GLN A 26 11.84 -6.06 3.91
CA GLN A 26 11.38 -4.80 3.33
C GLN A 26 10.42 -4.09 4.26
N PHE A 27 10.63 -2.79 4.45
CA PHE A 27 9.68 -1.95 5.16
C PHE A 27 8.38 -1.82 4.34
N LEU A 28 7.22 -1.90 5.00
CA LEU A 28 5.91 -2.02 4.36
C LEU A 28 5.66 -0.97 3.24
N PRO A 29 5.87 0.34 3.45
CA PRO A 29 5.68 1.34 2.39
C PRO A 29 6.62 1.15 1.18
N THR A 30 7.84 0.66 1.42
CA THR A 30 8.83 0.37 0.36
C THR A 30 8.41 -0.85 -0.45
N ALA A 31 7.96 -1.91 0.22
CA ALA A 31 7.41 -3.09 -0.44
C ALA A 31 6.18 -2.73 -1.27
N LEU A 32 5.29 -1.89 -0.73
CA LEU A 32 4.06 -1.44 -1.39
C LEU A 32 4.35 -0.58 -2.64
N ARG A 33 5.31 0.35 -2.56
CA ARG A 33 5.78 1.09 -3.76
C ARG A 33 6.32 0.16 -4.84
N LYS A 34 7.17 -0.78 -4.46
CA LYS A 34 7.77 -1.74 -5.39
C LYS A 34 6.69 -2.61 -6.04
N PHE A 35 5.69 -3.04 -5.27
CA PHE A 35 4.56 -3.81 -5.75
C PHE A 35 3.77 -3.03 -6.80
N PHE A 36 3.32 -1.81 -6.49
CA PHE A 36 2.57 -1.00 -7.45
C PHE A 36 3.41 -0.60 -8.66
N SER A 37 4.72 -0.38 -8.54
CA SER A 37 5.58 -0.06 -9.69
C SER A 37 5.59 -1.13 -10.80
N LYS A 38 5.28 -2.38 -10.46
CA LYS A 38 5.38 -3.54 -11.36
C LYS A 38 4.06 -3.99 -11.97
N ILE A 39 2.94 -3.59 -11.39
CA ILE A 39 1.60 -4.04 -11.79
C ILE A 39 0.95 -2.88 -12.54
N GLU A 40 0.51 -3.06 -13.78
CA GLU A 40 -0.32 -2.08 -14.50
C GLU A 40 -1.80 -2.41 -14.24
N ALA A 41 -2.56 -1.50 -13.62
CA ALA A 41 -3.98 -1.76 -13.41
C ALA A 41 -4.69 -1.87 -14.78
N PRO A 42 -5.50 -2.91 -15.03
CA PRO A 42 -6.46 -2.87 -16.13
C PRO A 42 -7.44 -1.71 -15.88
N ASN A 43 -7.91 -1.09 -16.96
CA ASN A 43 -8.73 0.14 -16.95
C ASN A 43 -10.12 -0.02 -16.28
N GLU A 44 -10.38 -1.09 -15.51
CA GLU A 44 -11.68 -1.37 -14.88
C GLU A 44 -11.56 -1.66 -13.36
N ARG A 45 -12.02 -0.65 -12.59
CA ARG A 45 -12.76 -0.70 -11.31
C ARG A 45 -12.02 -0.83 -9.96
N ASN A 46 -12.60 -0.15 -8.98
CA ASN A 46 -12.32 -0.11 -7.54
C ASN A 46 -12.17 -1.49 -6.85
N SER A 47 -12.70 -2.55 -7.46
CA SER A 47 -12.59 -3.92 -6.95
C SER A 47 -11.21 -4.54 -7.20
N TYR A 48 -10.40 -3.94 -8.06
CA TYR A 48 -9.08 -4.47 -8.41
C TYR A 48 -8.03 -4.12 -7.34
N LEU A 49 -8.04 -2.91 -6.77
CA LEU A 49 -7.12 -2.56 -5.68
C LEU A 49 -7.37 -3.37 -4.42
N THR A 50 -8.63 -3.52 -4.00
CA THR A 50 -8.96 -4.32 -2.80
C THR A 50 -8.39 -5.73 -2.95
N PHE A 51 -8.63 -6.36 -4.11
CA PHE A 51 -8.08 -7.67 -4.44
C PHE A 51 -6.54 -7.70 -4.42
N LEU A 52 -5.88 -6.71 -5.03
CA LEU A 52 -4.42 -6.61 -5.02
C LEU A 52 -3.87 -6.48 -3.60
N LEU A 53 -4.50 -5.66 -2.77
CA LEU A 53 -4.10 -5.41 -1.39
C LEU A 53 -4.33 -6.63 -0.51
N GLU A 54 -5.40 -7.39 -0.70
CA GLU A 54 -5.61 -8.67 -0.02
C GLU A 54 -4.44 -9.63 -0.32
N LYS A 55 -4.09 -9.81 -1.60
CA LYS A 55 -3.00 -10.70 -2.00
C LYS A 55 -1.64 -10.21 -1.53
N PHE A 56 -1.40 -8.90 -1.60
CA PHE A 56 -0.18 -8.28 -1.11
C PHE A 56 -0.03 -8.48 0.40
N SER A 57 -1.09 -8.24 1.18
CA SER A 57 -1.07 -8.31 2.64
C SER A 57 -0.77 -9.73 3.12
N LYS A 58 -1.46 -10.72 2.53
CA LYS A 58 -1.17 -12.14 2.77
C LYS A 58 0.29 -12.49 2.49
N ARG A 59 0.80 -12.07 1.32
CA ARG A 59 2.19 -12.35 0.95
C ARG A 59 3.18 -11.65 1.88
N PHE A 60 2.95 -10.38 2.20
CA PHE A 60 3.81 -9.59 3.07
C PHE A 60 3.93 -10.19 4.47
N CYS A 61 2.82 -10.64 5.08
CA CYS A 61 2.82 -11.34 6.35
C CYS A 61 3.63 -12.65 6.28
N SER A 62 3.41 -13.47 5.23
CA SER A 62 4.15 -14.73 5.07
C SER A 62 5.66 -14.55 4.91
N CYS A 63 6.09 -13.44 4.29
CA CYS A 63 7.50 -13.08 4.15
C CYS A 63 8.10 -12.42 5.41
N ASN A 64 7.27 -11.93 6.33
CA ASN A 64 7.71 -11.15 7.48
C ASN A 64 7.00 -11.58 8.79
N PRO A 65 7.05 -12.88 9.17
CA PRO A 65 6.38 -13.37 10.37
C PRO A 65 6.87 -12.70 11.66
N GLN A 66 8.12 -12.22 11.68
CA GLN A 66 8.74 -11.52 12.80
C GLN A 66 8.06 -10.19 13.18
N LEU A 67 7.25 -9.61 12.28
CA LEU A 67 6.54 -8.36 12.56
C LEU A 67 5.31 -8.56 13.46
N GLY A 68 4.83 -9.80 13.62
CA GLY A 68 3.65 -10.10 14.45
C GLY A 68 2.34 -9.47 13.96
N LEU A 69 2.31 -8.93 12.73
CA LEU A 69 1.11 -8.36 12.12
C LEU A 69 0.33 -9.43 11.37
N ASN A 70 -0.99 -9.47 11.55
CA ASN A 70 -1.88 -10.31 10.77
C ASN A 70 -2.23 -9.68 9.41
N GLU A 71 -2.84 -10.47 8.53
CA GLU A 71 -3.17 -10.06 7.15
C GLU A 71 -4.11 -8.84 7.13
N ASP A 72 -5.11 -8.80 8.02
CA ASP A 72 -6.07 -7.71 8.13
C ASP A 72 -5.40 -6.39 8.56
N ALA A 73 -4.47 -6.45 9.51
CA ALA A 73 -3.72 -5.28 9.96
C ALA A 73 -2.86 -4.72 8.82
N VAL A 74 -2.15 -5.58 8.08
CA VAL A 74 -1.35 -5.15 6.92
C VAL A 74 -2.24 -4.57 5.83
N TYR A 75 -3.41 -5.15 5.58
CA TYR A 75 -4.40 -4.63 4.63
C TYR A 75 -4.87 -3.21 5.01
N ILE A 76 -5.29 -3.01 6.27
CA ILE A 76 -5.70 -1.69 6.78
C ILE A 76 -4.55 -0.67 6.72
N LEU A 77 -3.32 -1.10 7.02
CA LEU A 77 -2.13 -0.27 6.89
C LEU A 77 -1.88 0.15 5.44
N CYS A 78 -2.02 -0.77 4.47
CA CYS A 78 -1.87 -0.43 3.06
C CYS A 78 -2.88 0.62 2.62
N PHE A 79 -4.16 0.49 3.01
CA PHE A 79 -5.18 1.51 2.77
C PHE A 79 -4.82 2.85 3.41
N SER A 80 -4.38 2.84 4.68
CA SER A 80 -3.96 4.05 5.38
C SER A 80 -2.81 4.76 4.66
N LEU A 81 -1.84 4.01 4.13
CA LEU A 81 -0.70 4.55 3.37
C LEU A 81 -1.13 5.13 2.02
N ILE A 82 -2.09 4.52 1.33
CA ILE A 82 -2.65 5.05 0.08
C ILE A 82 -3.40 6.35 0.37
N LEU A 83 -4.27 6.38 1.38
CA LEU A 83 -5.00 7.59 1.79
C LEU A 83 -4.05 8.73 2.17
N LEU A 84 -2.99 8.42 2.92
CA LEU A 84 -1.94 9.39 3.24
C LEU A 84 -1.21 9.89 1.98
N SER A 85 -0.95 9.00 1.01
CA SER A 85 -0.33 9.38 -0.26
C SER A 85 -1.21 10.32 -1.08
N VAL A 86 -2.54 10.10 -1.09
CA VAL A 86 -3.51 11.00 -1.74
C VAL A 86 -3.45 12.37 -1.05
N ASP A 87 -3.58 12.37 0.27
CA ASP A 87 -3.64 13.57 1.09
C ASP A 87 -2.40 14.45 0.87
N LEU A 88 -1.20 13.88 1.00
CA LEU A 88 0.06 14.61 0.90
C LEU A 88 0.34 15.12 -0.53
N SER A 89 -0.07 14.38 -1.57
CA SER A 89 0.26 14.71 -2.96
C SER A 89 -0.80 15.54 -3.70
N SER A 90 -2.04 15.57 -3.20
CA SER A 90 -3.15 16.27 -3.86
C SER A 90 -3.09 17.79 -3.65
N PRO A 91 -2.99 18.63 -4.69
CA PRO A 91 -2.99 20.09 -4.51
C PRO A 91 -4.34 20.62 -3.99
N ALA A 92 -5.42 19.85 -4.09
CA ALA A 92 -6.74 20.22 -3.57
C ALA A 92 -6.80 20.21 -2.03
N VAL A 93 -5.97 19.38 -1.38
CA VAL A 93 -5.90 19.30 0.08
C VAL A 93 -4.99 20.41 0.60
N LYS A 94 -5.59 21.47 1.15
CA LYS A 94 -4.87 22.63 1.73
C LYS A 94 -4.20 22.28 3.06
N ASN A 95 -4.92 21.57 3.92
CA ASN A 95 -4.45 21.16 5.24
C ASN A 95 -4.06 19.68 5.18
N LYS A 96 -2.77 19.42 5.05
CA LYS A 96 -2.22 18.06 4.99
C LYS A 96 -2.33 17.37 6.34
N MET A 97 -2.59 16.07 6.32
CA MET A 97 -2.58 15.22 7.51
C MET A 97 -1.18 15.26 8.15
N SER A 98 -1.14 15.69 9.41
CA SER A 98 0.08 15.66 10.20
C SER A 98 0.43 14.24 10.64
N LYS A 99 1.69 14.00 10.99
CA LYS A 99 2.16 12.73 11.56
C LYS A 99 1.32 12.30 12.77
N ARG A 100 0.97 13.25 13.64
CA ARG A 100 0.16 13.00 14.83
C ARG A 100 -1.25 12.55 14.49
N GLU A 101 -1.87 13.18 13.48
CA GLU A 101 -3.20 12.80 13.01
C GLU A 101 -3.17 11.42 12.35
N PHE A 102 -2.16 11.14 11.53
CA PHE A 102 -1.98 9.82 10.93
C PHE A 102 -1.88 8.72 11.99
N ILE A 103 -0.99 8.89 13.00
CA ILE A 103 -0.85 7.93 14.09
C ILE A 103 -2.18 7.73 14.82
N LYS A 104 -2.89 8.82 15.13
CA LYS A 104 -4.21 8.74 15.79
C LYS A 104 -5.23 7.97 14.95
N ASN A 105 -5.35 8.31 13.66
CA ASN A 105 -6.33 7.72 12.75
C ASN A 105 -6.07 6.22 12.54
N THR A 106 -4.81 5.86 12.28
CA THR A 106 -4.43 4.45 12.08
C THR A 106 -4.63 3.63 13.36
N ARG A 107 -4.35 4.19 14.55
CA ARG A 107 -4.57 3.47 15.82
C ARG A 107 -6.04 3.34 16.21
N ASN A 108 -6.91 4.24 15.75
CA ASN A 108 -8.35 4.03 15.91
C ASN A 108 -8.84 2.79 15.15
N ALA A 109 -8.21 2.47 14.01
CA ALA A 109 -8.49 1.25 13.24
C ALA A 109 -7.70 0.03 13.73
N LEU A 110 -6.48 0.24 14.26
CA LEU A 110 -5.56 -0.78 14.75
C LEU A 110 -5.04 -0.40 16.16
N PRO A 111 -5.83 -0.65 17.22
CA PRO A 111 -5.53 -0.17 18.58
C PRO A 111 -4.18 -0.63 19.13
N ASP A 112 -3.79 -1.86 18.80
CA ASP A 112 -2.58 -2.53 19.30
C ASP A 112 -1.30 -2.14 18.55
N LEU A 113 -1.41 -1.27 17.53
CA LEU A 113 -0.26 -0.88 16.73
C LEU A 113 0.66 0.08 17.48
N ASN A 114 1.96 -0.22 17.44
CA ASN A 114 2.98 0.63 18.05
C ASN A 114 2.99 2.04 17.40
N PRO A 115 2.90 3.13 18.18
CA PRO A 115 2.86 4.49 17.65
C PRO A 115 4.15 4.91 16.94
N ASP A 116 5.31 4.42 17.39
CA ASP A 116 6.59 4.71 16.75
C ASP A 116 6.67 4.05 15.38
N PHE A 117 6.28 2.77 15.28
CA PHE A 117 6.17 2.07 14.00
C PHE A 117 5.24 2.81 13.03
N THR A 118 4.06 3.23 13.51
CA THR A 118 3.10 4.01 12.73
C THR A 118 3.68 5.37 12.31
N GLY A 119 4.47 6.01 13.18
CA GLY A 119 5.19 7.23 12.86
C GLY A 119 6.22 7.03 11.76
N HIS A 120 6.97 5.93 11.78
CA HIS A 120 7.94 5.59 10.74
C HIS A 120 7.27 5.32 9.39
N LEU A 121 6.05 4.76 9.39
CA LEU A 121 5.24 4.62 8.17
C LEU A 121 4.95 6.00 7.55
N TYR A 122 4.53 6.98 8.36
CA TYR A 122 4.29 8.35 7.91
C TYR A 122 5.56 8.99 7.35
N ASP A 123 6.65 8.97 8.12
CA ASP A 123 7.92 9.58 7.72
C ASP A 123 8.40 9.04 6.38
N ASN A 124 8.19 7.75 6.16
CA ASN A 124 8.60 7.12 4.92
C ASN A 124 7.80 7.64 3.71
N ILE A 125 6.48 7.86 3.83
CA ILE A 125 5.68 8.48 2.75
C ILE A 125 6.07 9.94 2.56
N TYR A 126 6.26 10.67 3.65
CA TYR A 126 6.62 12.09 3.60
C TYR A 126 7.97 12.31 2.90
N LEU A 127 8.97 11.47 3.18
CA LEU A 127 10.32 11.61 2.65
C LEU A 127 10.51 10.98 1.26
N ASN A 128 9.84 9.86 0.97
CA ASN A 128 10.07 9.08 -0.25
C ASN A 128 8.92 9.18 -1.28
N GLY A 129 7.85 9.88 -0.94
CA GLY A 129 6.68 10.07 -1.79
C GLY A 129 5.68 8.91 -1.78
N SER A 130 4.61 9.11 -2.56
CA SER A 130 3.42 8.27 -2.64
C SER A 130 3.69 6.79 -2.93
N VAL A 131 2.86 5.91 -2.38
CA VAL A 131 2.99 4.45 -2.62
C VAL A 131 2.55 4.00 -4.02
N ALA A 132 1.72 4.80 -4.69
CA ALA A 132 1.25 4.54 -6.04
C ALA A 132 1.26 5.83 -6.88
N SER A 133 1.29 5.66 -8.21
CA SER A 133 1.21 6.77 -9.17
C SER A 133 -0.13 7.50 -9.04
N LYS A 134 -0.11 8.84 -9.19
CA LYS A 134 -1.29 9.72 -9.11
C LYS A 134 -2.46 9.25 -9.96
N SER A 135 -2.18 8.84 -11.20
CA SER A 135 -3.19 8.31 -12.13
C SER A 135 -3.97 7.11 -11.59
N ARG A 136 -3.39 6.32 -10.68
CA ARG A 136 -4.05 5.14 -10.09
C ARG A 136 -4.87 5.47 -8.85
N ILE A 137 -4.45 6.50 -8.13
CA ILE A 137 -5.06 6.92 -6.88
C ILE A 137 -6.26 7.83 -7.18
N ASP A 138 -6.13 8.72 -8.17
CA ASP A 138 -7.18 9.67 -8.51
C ASP A 138 -8.39 8.97 -9.17
N GLU A 139 -8.20 7.89 -9.94
CA GLU A 139 -9.30 7.18 -10.62
C GLU A 139 -10.15 6.28 -9.70
N GLU A 140 -9.65 5.93 -8.51
CA GLU A 140 -10.28 4.94 -7.64
C GLU A 140 -10.96 5.57 -6.40
N PHE A 141 -10.55 6.79 -6.06
CA PHE A 141 -11.02 7.53 -4.89
C PHE A 141 -11.74 8.86 -5.22
N LEU A 142 -11.92 9.18 -6.52
CA LEU A 142 -12.85 10.20 -7.04
C LEU A 142 -14.03 9.54 -7.74
#